data_AF-A0A1F7IGD9-F1
#
_entry.id   AF-A0A1F7IGD9-F1
#
_cell.length_a   1.000
_cell.length_b   1.000
_cell.length_c   1.000
_cell.angle_alpha   90.00
_cell.angle_beta   90.00
_cell.angle_gamma   90.00
#
_symmetry.space_group_name_H-M   'P 1'
#
loop_
_entity.id
_entity.type
_entity.pdbx_description
1 polymer ?
#
loop_
_entity_poly.entity_id
_entity_poly.type
_entity_poly.pdbx_seq_one_letter_code
_entity_poly.pdbx_strand_id
1 'polypeptide(L)'
;MDKKLNSNLIFIMIFVLGLLMGYFLGQNQGLDKIKQISPFKKGCFYNGITYQNGDGFQAEDGCNSCSCDNGQVACTMMACIIE
;
A
#
# COMPACT_ATOMS: atom_id res chain seq x y z
N MET A 1 40.23 -9.10 39.87
CA MET A 1 39.22 -8.27 40.57
C MET A 1 37.87 -8.60 39.94
N ASP A 2 37.24 -9.65 40.44
CA ASP A 2 35.99 -10.12 39.88
C ASP A 2 34.87 -9.19 40.33
N LYS A 3 34.43 -8.30 39.44
CA LYS A 3 33.27 -7.46 39.67
C LYS A 3 32.08 -8.40 39.77
N LYS A 4 31.68 -8.75 41.00
CA LYS A 4 30.50 -9.58 41.29
C LYS A 4 29.29 -8.91 40.64
N LEU A 5 28.87 -9.46 39.51
CA LEU A 5 27.77 -8.92 38.73
C LEU A 5 26.50 -9.11 39.54
N ASN A 6 25.86 -8.01 39.93
CA ASN A 6 24.70 -8.08 40.80
C ASN A 6 23.49 -8.63 40.02
N SER A 7 22.67 -9.46 40.67
CA SER A 7 21.56 -10.16 40.01
C SER A 7 20.54 -9.19 39.41
N ASN A 8 20.29 -8.05 40.06
CA ASN A 8 19.39 -7.01 39.56
C ASN A 8 19.88 -6.39 38.23
N LEU A 9 21.20 -6.21 38.09
CA LEU A 9 21.85 -5.67 36.90
C LEU A 9 21.79 -6.70 35.76
N ILE A 10 21.86 -7.99 36.06
CA ILE A 10 21.62 -9.06 35.09
C ILE A 10 20.18 -8.98 34.57
N PHE A 11 19.18 -8.83 35.44
CA PHE A 11 17.78 -8.68 35.02
C PHE A 11 17.55 -7.43 34.16
N ILE A 12 18.14 -6.30 34.53
CA ILE A 12 18.05 -5.06 33.75
C ILE A 12 18.69 -5.24 32.36
N MET A 13 19.85 -5.89 32.29
CA MET A 13 20.51 -6.17 31.01
C MET A 13 19.70 -7.11 30.14
N ILE A 14 19.11 -8.17 30.69
CA ILE A 14 18.23 -9.09 29.93
C ILE A 14 17.01 -8.33 29.39
N PHE A 15 16.40 -7.46 30.20
CA PHE A 15 15.24 -6.68 29.78
C PHE A 15 15.59 -5.68 28.67
N VAL A 16 16.69 -4.94 28.80
CA VAL A 16 17.17 -3.99 27.79
C VAL A 16 17.53 -4.73 26.49
N LEU A 17 18.21 -5.87 26.57
CA LEU A 17 18.53 -6.69 25.40
C LEU A 17 17.26 -7.23 24.72
N GLY A 18 16.26 -7.64 25.50
CA GLY A 18 14.96 -8.10 24.98
C GLY A 18 14.19 -6.99 24.26
N LEU A 19 14.17 -5.77 24.82
CA LEU A 19 13.55 -4.60 24.17
C LEU A 19 14.28 -4.22 22.88
N LEU A 20 15.62 -4.24 22.87
CA LEU A 20 16.41 -3.96 21.67
C LEU A 20 16.17 -5.02 20.59
N MET A 21 16.24 -6.30 20.93
CA MET A 21 15.95 -7.40 20.00
C MET A 21 14.51 -7.32 19.46
N GLY A 22 13.52 -7.05 20.31
CA GLY A 22 12.13 -6.89 19.90
C GLY A 22 11.91 -5.70 18.95
N TYR A 23 12.60 -4.58 19.19
CA TYR A 23 12.55 -3.42 18.30
C TYR A 23 13.11 -3.75 16.90
N PHE A 24 14.26 -4.42 16.81
CA PHE A 24 14.86 -4.80 15.52
C PHE A 24 14.01 -5.83 14.75
N LEU A 25 13.36 -6.78 15.45
CA LEU A 25 12.44 -7.74 14.83
C LEU A 25 11.10 -7.10 14.42
N GLY A 26 10.74 -5.96 14.99
CA GLY A 26 9.52 -5.22 14.68
C GLY A 26 9.59 -4.40 13.38
N GLN A 27 10.79 -4.11 12.88
CA GLN A 27 10.99 -3.32 11.64
C GLN A 27 11.05 -4.19 10.37
N ASN A 28 10.20 -5.21 10.27
CA ASN A 28 10.01 -5.96 9.03
C ASN A 28 9.14 -5.16 8.03
N GLN A 29 9.64 -4.01 7.57
CA GLN A 29 9.08 -3.24 6.46
C GLN A 29 9.42 -3.92 5.11
N GLY A 30 9.00 -5.17 4.95
CA GLY A 30 9.23 -5.95 3.74
C GLY A 30 7.96 -6.26 2.94
N LEU A 31 6.79 -6.22 3.58
CA LEU A 31 5.55 -6.70 2.97
C LEU A 31 4.71 -5.61 2.27
N ASP A 32 5.05 -4.34 2.42
CA ASP A 32 4.37 -3.27 1.70
C ASP A 32 4.78 -3.23 0.21
N LYS A 33 5.97 -3.75 -0.11
CA LYS A 33 6.46 -3.86 -1.49
C LYS A 33 5.87 -5.05 -2.27
N ILE A 34 5.44 -6.11 -1.59
CA ILE A 34 4.92 -7.33 -2.25
C ILE A 34 3.45 -7.16 -2.66
N LYS A 35 2.69 -6.27 -2.00
CA LYS A 35 1.29 -5.97 -2.39
C LYS A 35 1.16 -5.37 -3.80
N GLN A 36 2.25 -4.84 -4.35
CA GLN A 36 2.33 -4.26 -5.70
C GLN A 36 2.80 -5.27 -6.77
N ILE A 37 3.30 -6.44 -6.36
CA ILE A 37 3.62 -7.58 -7.26
C ILE A 37 2.41 -8.52 -7.33
N SER A 38 1.19 -7.96 -7.34
CA SER A 38 0.04 -8.76 -7.76
C SER A 38 0.09 -8.88 -9.28
N PRO A 39 0.20 -10.11 -9.85
CA PRO A 39 0.14 -10.31 -11.29
C PRO A 39 -1.22 -9.88 -11.87
N PHE A 40 -2.20 -9.65 -10.99
CA PHE A 40 -3.48 -9.07 -11.32
C PHE A 40 -3.44 -7.56 -11.04
N LYS A 41 -3.50 -6.75 -12.10
CA LYS A 41 -3.75 -5.31 -12.00
C LYS A 41 -5.19 -5.09 -11.52
N LYS A 42 -5.41 -4.10 -10.66
CA LYS A 42 -6.74 -3.84 -10.09
C LYS A 42 -7.69 -3.24 -11.13
N GLY A 43 -8.95 -3.67 -11.10
CA GLY A 43 -10.04 -2.98 -11.80
C GLY A 43 -10.35 -1.62 -11.17
N CYS A 44 -11.10 -0.80 -11.90
CA CYS A 44 -11.49 0.56 -11.50
C CYS A 44 -12.98 0.64 -11.20
N PHE A 45 -13.37 1.54 -10.31
CA PHE A 45 -14.76 1.87 -10.05
C PHE A 45 -15.04 3.28 -10.56
N TYR A 46 -16.01 3.41 -11.48
CA TYR A 46 -16.40 4.68 -12.07
C TYR A 46 -17.91 4.71 -12.25
N ASN A 47 -18.54 5.77 -11.75
CA ASN A 47 -19.99 5.98 -11.80
C ASN A 47 -20.84 4.73 -11.47
N GLY A 48 -20.54 4.05 -10.36
CA GLY A 48 -21.31 2.86 -9.97
C GLY A 48 -20.92 1.56 -10.68
N ILE A 49 -20.06 1.62 -11.70
CA ILE A 49 -19.67 0.48 -12.54
C ILE A 49 -18.23 0.07 -12.24
N THR A 50 -17.97 -1.23 -12.19
CA THR A 50 -16.62 -1.79 -12.07
C THR A 50 -16.10 -2.17 -13.46
N TYR A 51 -14.97 -1.59 -13.84
CA TYR A 51 -14.23 -1.86 -15.07
C TYR A 51 -12.98 -2.69 -14.78
N GLN A 52 -12.61 -3.58 -15.70
CA GLN A 52 -11.37 -4.33 -15.60
C GLN A 52 -10.18 -3.44 -15.97
N ASN A 53 -9.01 -3.82 -15.48
CA ASN A 53 -7.78 -3.16 -15.88
C ASN A 53 -7.57 -3.28 -17.40
N GLY A 54 -7.34 -2.16 -18.07
CA GLY A 54 -7.14 -2.06 -19.50
C GLY A 54 -8.41 -1.73 -20.27
N ASP A 55 -9.57 -1.72 -19.62
CA ASP A 55 -10.82 -1.33 -20.26
C ASP A 55 -10.78 0.15 -20.66
N GLY A 56 -11.29 0.42 -21.87
CA GLY A 56 -11.69 1.75 -22.32
C GLY A 56 -13.21 1.87 -22.32
N PHE A 57 -13.74 3.01 -21.89
CA PHE A 57 -15.18 3.26 -21.80
C PHE A 57 -15.51 4.75 -21.97
N GLN A 58 -16.76 5.06 -22.24
CA GLN A 58 -17.24 6.45 -22.34
C GLN A 58 -17.56 6.99 -20.95
N ALA A 59 -17.20 8.25 -20.69
CA ALA A 59 -17.59 8.97 -19.49
C ALA A 59 -19.11 9.15 -19.42
N GLU A 60 -19.61 9.43 -18.22
CA GLU A 60 -21.04 9.69 -17.99
C GLU A 60 -21.56 10.91 -18.77
N ASP A 61 -20.68 11.84 -19.12
CA ASP A 61 -21.02 13.00 -19.95
C ASP A 61 -21.31 12.64 -21.42
N GLY A 62 -21.15 11.37 -21.83
CA GLY A 62 -21.42 10.91 -23.18
C GLY A 62 -20.48 11.47 -24.24
N CYS A 63 -19.37 12.08 -23.85
CA CYS A 63 -18.48 12.78 -24.77
C CYS A 63 -17.02 12.43 -24.51
N ASN A 64 -16.60 12.40 -23.25
CA ASN A 64 -15.23 12.05 -22.90
C ASN A 64 -15.01 10.52 -22.93
N SER A 65 -13.78 10.13 -23.25
CA SER A 65 -13.35 8.73 -23.24
C SER A 65 -12.43 8.50 -22.05
N CYS A 66 -12.61 7.38 -21.37
CA CYS A 66 -11.87 6.99 -20.18
C CYS A 66 -11.14 5.66 -20.38
N SER A 67 -10.07 5.46 -19.60
CA SER A 67 -9.34 4.20 -19.49
C SER A 67 -9.09 3.83 -18.04
N CYS A 68 -9.17 2.54 -17.72
CA CYS A 68 -8.79 1.98 -16.43
C CYS A 68 -7.36 1.44 -16.44
N ASP A 69 -6.49 1.95 -15.57
CA ASP A 69 -5.17 1.35 -15.29
C ASP A 69 -4.93 1.21 -13.78
N ASN A 70 -4.84 -0.03 -13.34
CA ASN A 70 -4.49 -0.47 -12.00
C ASN A 70 -5.25 0.26 -10.88
N GLY A 71 -6.58 0.32 -11.00
CA GLY A 71 -7.47 0.98 -10.05
C GLY A 71 -7.59 2.49 -10.22
N GLN A 72 -6.98 3.08 -11.25
CA GLN A 72 -7.09 4.50 -11.57
C GLN A 72 -7.81 4.70 -12.90
N VAL A 73 -8.72 5.67 -12.92
CA VAL A 73 -9.44 6.09 -14.12
C VAL A 73 -8.84 7.38 -14.64
N ALA A 74 -8.50 7.41 -15.92
CA ALA A 74 -8.10 8.62 -16.62
C ALA A 74 -9.05 8.86 -17.79
N CYS A 75 -9.56 10.08 -17.93
CA CYS A 75 -10.46 10.46 -19.01
C CYS A 75 -9.89 11.62 -19.83
N THR A 76 -10.33 11.74 -21.08
CA THR A 76 -10.12 12.93 -21.87
C THR A 76 -10.80 14.14 -21.21
N MET A 77 -10.39 15.34 -21.61
CA MET A 77 -10.98 16.61 -21.15
C MET A 77 -11.44 17.44 -22.34
N MET A 78 -12.25 16.81 -23.21
CA MET A 78 -12.88 17.50 -24.32
C MET A 78 -13.95 18.44 -23.79
N ALA A 79 -14.04 19.63 -24.39
CA ALA A 79 -15.15 20.53 -24.17
C ALA A 79 -16.37 19.96 -24.93
N CYS A 80 -17.39 19.57 -24.17
CA CYS A 80 -18.59 18.94 -24.71
C CYS A 80 -19.70 19.99 -24.82
N ILE A 81 -20.49 19.90 -25.89
CA ILE A 81 -21.72 20.69 -26.02
C ILE A 81 -22.81 20.00 -25.20
N ILE A 82 -23.61 20.79 -24.47
CA ILE A 82 -24.84 20.28 -23.86
C ILE A 82 -25.87 20.24 -24.99
N GLU A 83 -26.26 19.03 -25.41
CA GLU A 83 -27.46 18.85 -26.24
C GLU A 83 -28.71 18.81 -25.36
#